data_AF-A0A022XH21-F1
#
_entry.id   AF-A0A022XH21-F1
#
_cell.length_a   1.000
_cell.length_b   1.000
_cell.length_c   1.000
_cell.angle_alpha   90.00
_cell.angle_beta   90.00
_cell.angle_gamma   90.00
#
_symmetry.space_group_name_H-M   'P 1'
#
loop_
_entity.id
_entity.type
_entity.pdbx_description
1 polymer ?
#
loop_
_entity_poly.entity_id
_entity_poly.type
_entity_poly.pdbx_seq_one_letter_code
_entity_poly.pdbx_strand_id
1 'polypeptide(L)' 'MKLLLADERVDPNLRVGIRRTALHIAVRKGRHAVQKLLVEHSGVDPDLKAGPLGRTPLLEAMKAPAETRPTDSLRIA' A
#
# COMPACT_ATOMS: atom_id res chain seq x y z
N MET A 1 4.38 6.00 12.29
CA MET A 1 4.38 6.08 10.81
C MET A 1 4.16 7.49 10.28
N LYS A 2 3.13 8.23 10.73
CA LYS A 2 2.96 9.66 10.36
C LYS A 2 4.22 10.51 10.60
N LEU A 3 4.84 10.36 11.77
CA LEU A 3 6.09 11.05 12.12
C LEU A 3 7.25 10.72 11.16
N LEU A 4 7.33 9.47 10.69
CA LEU A 4 8.42 9.04 9.82
C LEU A 4 8.22 9.56 8.39
N LEU A 5 6.98 9.59 7.89
CA LEU A 5 6.68 10.12 6.55
C LEU A 5 6.82 11.64 6.48
N ALA A 6 6.69 12.35 7.60
CA ALA A 6 6.92 13.79 7.66
C ALA A 6 8.41 14.19 7.62
N ASP A 7 9.33 13.23 7.75
CA ASP A 7 10.77 13.49 7.63
C ASP A 7 11.16 13.40 6.15
N GLU A 8 11.61 14.52 5.58
CA GLU A 8 11.98 14.64 4.15
C GLU A 8 13.11 13.68 3.73
N ARG A 9 13.88 13.14 4.69
CA ARG A 9 14.95 12.17 4.41
C ARG A 9 14.41 10.77 4.18
N VAL A 10 13.15 10.53 4.48
CA VAL A 10 12.50 9.22 4.31
C VAL A 10 11.92 9.12 2.92
N ASP A 11 12.42 8.18 2.12
CA ASP A 11 11.79 7.79 0.87
C ASP A 11 10.64 6.78 1.15
N PRO A 12 9.37 7.17 1.00
CA PRO A 12 8.25 6.27 1.25
C PRO A 12 8.07 5.20 0.16
N ASN A 13 8.75 5.37 -0.97
CA ASN A 13 8.76 4.46 -2.11
C ASN A 13 9.94 3.49 -2.09
N LEU A 14 10.75 3.53 -1.03
CA LEU A 14 11.90 2.65 -0.88
C LEU A 14 11.50 1.19 -1.11
N ARG A 15 12.24 0.54 -2.02
CA ARG A 15 12.01 -0.83 -2.45
C ARG A 15 12.91 -1.79 -1.70
N VAL A 16 12.31 -2.83 -1.12
CA VAL A 16 13.02 -3.88 -0.39
C VAL A 16 12.65 -5.28 -0.90
N GLY A 17 13.54 -6.25 -0.68
CA GLY A 17 13.36 -7.63 -1.11
C GLY A 17 13.07 -7.73 -2.62
N ILE A 18 11.95 -8.35 -2.99
CA ILE A 18 11.48 -8.44 -4.38
C ILE A 18 10.86 -7.12 -4.89
N ARG A 19 11.55 -6.00 -4.70
CA ARG A 19 11.13 -4.65 -5.11
C ARG A 19 9.81 -4.15 -4.52
N ARG A 20 9.44 -4.64 -3.33
CA ARG A 20 8.22 -4.21 -2.63
C ARG A 20 8.44 -2.89 -1.91
N THR A 21 7.45 -2.00 -2.00
CA THR A 21 7.37 -0.78 -1.18
C THR A 21 6.62 -1.04 0.13
N ALA A 22 6.61 -0.06 1.02
CA ALA A 22 5.79 -0.11 2.23
C ALA A 22 4.31 -0.37 1.93
N LEU A 23 3.78 0.19 0.84
CA LEU A 23 2.37 0.02 0.44
C LEU A 23 2.06 -1.42 0.03
N HIS A 24 2.95 -2.09 -0.72
CA HIS A 24 2.79 -3.52 -1.04
C HIS A 24 2.69 -4.37 0.22
N ILE A 25 3.57 -4.12 1.20
CA ILE A 25 3.60 -4.88 2.44
C ILE A 25 2.33 -4.64 3.25
N ALA A 26 1.87 -3.39 3.32
CA ALA A 26 0.65 -3.02 4.03
C ALA A 26 -0.61 -3.66 3.43
N VAL A 27 -0.70 -3.73 2.10
CA VAL A 27 -1.77 -4.43 1.38
C VAL A 27 -1.75 -5.93 1.68
N ARG A 28 -0.59 -6.58 1.48
CA ARG A 28 -0.45 -8.03 1.68
C ARG A 28 -0.70 -8.47 3.12
N LYS A 29 -0.54 -7.56 4.08
CA LYS A 29 -0.77 -7.79 5.51
C LYS A 29 -2.15 -7.31 6.00
N GLY A 30 -3.01 -6.78 5.13
CA GLY A 30 -4.34 -6.30 5.50
C GLY A 30 -4.33 -5.09 6.47
N ARG A 31 -3.25 -4.30 6.48
CA ARG A 31 -3.09 -3.17 7.42
C ARG A 31 -3.77 -1.91 6.89
N HIS A 32 -5.11 -1.90 6.88
CA HIS A 32 -5.92 -0.81 6.30
C HIS A 32 -5.55 0.60 6.81
N ALA A 33 -5.31 0.77 8.12
CA ALA A 33 -4.90 2.06 8.67
C ALA A 33 -3.55 2.56 8.11
N VAL A 34 -2.63 1.64 7.84
CA VAL A 34 -1.33 1.95 7.23
C VAL A 34 -1.49 2.23 5.73
N GLN A 35 -2.35 1.48 5.04
CA GLN A 35 -2.67 1.71 3.63
C GLN A 35 -3.23 3.12 3.43
N LYS A 36 -4.22 3.52 4.24
CA LYS A 36 -4.83 4.86 4.20
C LYS A 36 -3.79 5.96 4.43
N LEU A 37 -2.97 5.80 5.47
CA LEU A 37 -1.93 6.75 5.83
C LEU A 37 -0.88 6.92 4.71
N LEU A 38 -0.48 5.82 4.06
CA LEU A 38 0.46 5.87 2.92
C LEU A 38 -0.17 6.50 1.68
N VAL A 39 -1.40 6.14 1.32
CA VAL A 39 -2.07 6.67 0.11
C VAL A 39 -2.37 8.17 0.24
N GLU A 40 -2.65 8.66 1.45
CA GLU A 40 -2.85 10.09 1.72
C GLU A 40 -1.54 10.91 1.67
N HIS A 41 -0.38 10.24 1.64
CA HIS A 41 0.91 10.92 1.61
C HIS A 41 1.34 11.25 0.18
N SER A 42 1.55 12.54 -0.12
CA SER A 42 1.85 13.03 -1.49
C SER A 42 3.11 12.43 -2.12
N GLY A 43 4.09 12.03 -1.31
CA GLY A 43 5.33 11.41 -1.80
C GLY A 43 5.22 9.92 -2.16
N VAL A 44 4.07 9.27 -1.92
CA VAL A 44 3.90 7.84 -2.21
C VAL A 44 3.45 7.64 -3.67
N ASP A 45 4.14 6.77 -4.39
CA ASP A 45 3.72 6.28 -5.71
C ASP A 45 2.99 4.92 -5.53
N PRO A 46 1.65 4.89 -5.71
CA PRO A 46 0.87 3.68 -5.52
C PRO A 46 0.97 2.69 -6.70
N ASP A 47 1.58 3.05 -7.83
CA ASP A 47 1.64 2.24 -9.04
C ASP A 47 2.97 1.52 -9.25
N LEU A 48 3.89 1.65 -8.29
CA LEU A 48 5.16 0.94 -8.33
C LEU A 48 4.94 -0.57 -8.42
N LYS A 49 5.61 -1.21 -9.39
CA LYS A 49 5.53 -2.66 -9.61
C LYS A 49 6.50 -3.44 -8.74
N ALA A 50 6.06 -4.50 -8.09
CA ALA A 50 6.90 -5.39 -7.29
C ALA A 50 6.76 -6.86 -7.69
N GLY A 51 7.74 -7.65 -7.29
CA GLY A 51 7.77 -9.09 -7.48
C GLY A 51 8.06 -9.53 -8.92
N PRO A 52 8.18 -10.85 -9.14
CA PRO A 52 8.47 -11.43 -10.46
C PRO A 52 7.39 -11.16 -11.50
N LEU A 53 6.17 -10.90 -11.06
CA LEU A 53 5.01 -10.65 -11.92
C LEU A 53 4.73 -9.15 -12.11
N GLY A 54 5.59 -8.27 -11.60
CA GLY A 54 5.45 -6.82 -11.76
C GLY A 54 4.11 -6.27 -11.28
N ARG A 55 3.63 -6.73 -10.12
CA ARG A 55 2.32 -6.34 -9.58
C ARG A 55 2.40 -5.00 -8.87
N THR A 56 1.37 -4.19 -9.05
CA THR A 56 1.13 -3.04 -8.18
C THR A 56 0.56 -3.49 -6.82
N PRO A 57 0.57 -2.64 -5.78
CA PRO A 57 -0.12 -2.89 -4.53
C PRO A 57 -1.59 -3.27 -4.74
N LEU A 58 -2.29 -2.59 -5.66
CA LEU A 58 -3.68 -2.90 -5.98
C LEU A 58 -3.85 -4.33 -6.51
N LEU A 59 -2.96 -4.77 -7.42
CA LEU A 59 -2.97 -6.15 -7.93
C LEU A 59 -2.60 -7.19 -6.85
N GLU A 60 -1.82 -6.82 -5.82
CA GLU A 60 -1.61 -7.70 -4.65
C GLU A 60 -2.88 -7.80 -3.77
N ALA A 61 -3.69 -6.74 -3.64
CA ALA A 61 -4.92 -6.74 -2.86
C ALA A 61 -5.95 -7.76 -3.38
N MET A 62 -6.03 -7.91 -4.71
CA MET A 62 -6.95 -8.87 -5.36
C MET A 62 -6.61 -10.34 -5.06
N LYS A 63 -5.37 -10.62 -4.66
CA LYS A 63 -4.92 -11.97 -4.28
C LYS A 63 -4.95 -12.23 -2.79
N ALA A 64 -5.06 -11.18 -1.98
CA ALA A 64 -5.18 -11.34 -0.55
C ALA A 64 -6.53 -12.04 -0.24
N PRO A 65 -6.57 -12.93 0.77
CA PRO A 65 -7.78 -13.63 1.16
C PRO A 65 -8.93 -12.64 1.44
N ALA A 66 -10.16 -13.05 1.11
CA ALA A 66 -11.33 -12.18 0.92
C ALA A 66 -11.74 -11.28 2.12
N GLU A 67 -11.14 -11.45 3.29
CA GLU A 67 -11.28 -10.55 4.45
C GLU A 67 -10.74 -9.13 4.17
N THR A 68 -9.94 -8.95 3.11
CA THR A 68 -9.33 -7.66 2.75
C THR A 68 -10.05 -6.92 1.64
N ARG A 69 -11.22 -7.39 1.17
CA ARG A 69 -12.02 -6.61 0.23
C ARG A 69 -12.58 -5.40 0.98
N PRO A 70 -12.45 -4.16 0.46
CA PRO A 70 -13.20 -3.04 1.01
C PRO A 70 -14.68 -3.33 0.74
N THR A 71 -15.33 -4.03 1.67
CA THR A 71 -16.75 -4.32 1.60
C THR A 71 -17.49 -3.00 1.76
N ASP A 72 -18.08 -2.52 0.66
CA ASP A 72 -19.32 -1.77 0.60
C ASP A 72 -19.56 -0.67 1.65
N SER A 73 -18.57 0.20 1.88
CA SER A 73 -18.85 1.49 2.54
C SER A 73 -19.40 2.55 1.58
N LEU A 74 -19.69 2.18 0.32
CA LEU A 74 -20.27 3.06 -0.72
C LEU A 74 -21.72 2.71 -1.07
N ARG A 75 -22.48 2.08 -0.18
CA ARG A 75 -23.94 2.25 -0.21
C ARG A 75 -24.27 3.60 0.44
N ILE A 76 -24.12 4.65 -0.37
CA ILE A 76 -24.76 5.95 -0.14
C ILE A 76 -26.28 5.75 -0.21
N ALA A 77 -27.00 6.35 0.76
CA ALA A 77 -28.42 6.71 0.82
C ALA A 77 -29.45 5.74 0.22
#